data_AF-A0A3B9SX10-F1
#
_entry.id   AF-A0A3B9SX10-F1
#
_cell.length_a   1.000
_cell.length_b   1.000
_cell.length_c   1.000
_cell.angle_alpha   90.00
_cell.angle_beta   90.00
_cell.angle_gamma   90.00
#
_symmetry.space_group_name_H-M   'P 1'
#
loop_
_entity.id
_entity.type
_entity.pdbx_description
1 polymer ?
#
loop_
_entity_poly.entity_id
_entity_poly.type
_entity_poly.pdbx_seq_one_letter_code
_entity_poly.pdbx_strand_id
1 'polypeptide(L)'
;MRILPNHYYVKIMRHKEWEKPGRCMHLNVKELTPQEKERYKDLREEKDIPTHKVTFYDFEFYQALEGKIKENTPEKLILYMGEDKEYEFRPFKLAMD
;
A
#
# COMPACT_ATOMS: atom_id res chain seq x y z
N MET A 1 -5.86 -7.38 -6.52
CA MET A 1 -6.90 -6.34 -6.69
C MET A 1 -6.63 -5.65 -8.01
N ARG A 2 -7.65 -5.51 -8.85
CA ARG A 2 -7.54 -4.67 -10.06
C ARG A 2 -7.59 -3.20 -9.62
N ILE A 3 -6.54 -2.45 -9.93
CA ILE A 3 -6.48 -1.01 -9.66
C ILE A 3 -7.05 -0.27 -10.87
N LEU A 4 -8.11 0.47 -10.64
CA LEU A 4 -8.80 1.32 -11.60
C LEU A 4 -8.38 2.79 -11.43
N PRO A 5 -8.18 3.52 -12.54
CA PRO A 5 -7.92 4.96 -12.51
C PRO A 5 -9.14 5.71 -11.97
N ASN A 6 -8.92 6.85 -11.31
CA ASN A 6 -9.97 7.75 -10.82
C ASN A 6 -11.02 7.09 -9.90
N HIS A 7 -10.66 6.03 -9.18
CA HIS A 7 -11.52 5.35 -8.20
C HIS A 7 -11.10 5.66 -6.77
N TYR A 8 -12.10 5.67 -5.88
CA TYR A 8 -11.87 5.67 -4.45
C TYR A 8 -11.58 4.24 -3.96
N TYR A 9 -10.73 4.17 -2.94
CA TYR A 9 -10.42 2.94 -2.21
C TYR A 9 -10.55 3.19 -0.73
N VAL A 10 -10.91 2.16 0.02
CA VAL A 10 -10.74 2.15 1.47
C VAL A 10 -9.26 1.89 1.74
N LYS A 11 -8.66 2.69 2.61
CA LYS A 11 -7.29 2.53 3.10
C LYS A 11 -7.34 2.27 4.60
N ILE A 12 -6.73 1.19 5.06
CA ILE A 12 -6.58 0.90 6.49
C ILE A 12 -5.08 0.81 6.78
N MET A 13 -4.57 1.75 7.58
CA MET A 13 -3.21 1.62 8.11
C MET A 13 -3.27 0.86 9.42
N ARG A 14 -2.50 -0.22 9.56
CA ARG A 14 -2.37 -0.99 10.79
C ARG A 14 -0.95 -0.90 11.31
N HIS A 15 -0.81 -0.79 12.62
CA HIS A 15 0.46 -0.92 13.31
C HIS A 15 0.22 -1.53 14.69
N LYS A 16 0.71 -2.76 14.91
CA LYS A 16 0.45 -3.55 16.12
C LYS A 16 -1.07 -3.68 16.36
N GLU A 17 -1.57 -3.24 17.50
CA GLU A 17 -2.99 -3.31 17.89
C GLU A 17 -3.82 -2.14 17.37
N TRP A 18 -3.21 -1.16 16.70
CA TRP A 18 -3.90 0.04 16.26
C TRP A 18 -4.19 0.01 14.76
N GLU A 19 -5.37 0.51 14.40
CA GLU A 19 -5.79 0.68 13.02
C GLU A 19 -6.43 2.06 12.77
N LYS A 20 -6.10 2.65 11.62
CA LYS A 20 -6.69 3.91 11.12
C LYS A 20 -7.29 3.71 9.74
N PRO A 21 -8.62 3.58 9.66
CA PRO A 21 -9.32 3.59 8.39
C PRO A 21 -9.29 4.98 7.77
N GLY A 22 -9.48 5.02 6.46
CA GLY A 22 -9.54 6.23 5.66
C GLY A 22 -9.91 5.88 4.23
N ARG A 23 -9.87 6.89 3.37
CA ARG A 23 -10.06 6.71 1.93
C ARG A 23 -8.87 7.30 1.20
N CYS A 24 -8.61 6.77 0.01
CA CYS A 24 -7.64 7.33 -0.91
C CYS A 24 -8.15 7.24 -2.35
N MET A 25 -7.52 7.99 -3.23
CA MET A 25 -7.80 8.01 -4.67
C MET A 25 -6.50 8.04 -5.47
N HIS A 26 -6.60 7.77 -6.78
CA HIS A 26 -5.45 7.61 -7.67
C HIS A 26 -4.40 6.62 -7.14
N LEU A 27 -4.88 5.52 -6.56
CA LEU A 27 -4.01 4.43 -6.12
C LEU A 27 -3.23 3.90 -7.32
N ASN A 28 -1.91 3.77 -7.15
CA ASN A 28 -1.02 3.18 -8.12
C ASN A 28 -0.01 2.30 -7.38
N VAL A 29 0.33 1.17 -7.99
CA VAL A 29 1.26 0.18 -7.46
C VAL A 29 2.21 -0.18 -8.58
N LYS A 30 3.51 -0.03 -8.33
CA LYS A 30 4.56 -0.45 -9.25
C LYS A 30 5.63 -1.24 -8.51
N GLU A 31 6.28 -2.15 -9.19
CA GLU A 31 7.53 -2.72 -8.69
C GLU A 31 8.60 -1.63 -8.61
N LEU A 32 9.50 -1.75 -7.62
CA LEU A 32 10.70 -0.92 -7.59
C LEU A 32 11.65 -1.33 -8.71
N THR A 33 12.18 -0.32 -9.40
CA THR A 33 13.27 -0.52 -10.37
C THR A 33 14.55 -1.01 -9.67
N PRO A 34 15.49 -1.64 -10.40
CA PRO A 34 16.78 -2.02 -9.82
C PRO A 34 17.53 -0.85 -9.16
N GLN A 35 17.45 0.34 -9.78
CA GLN A 35 18.05 1.56 -9.22
C GLN A 35 17.38 2.02 -7.93
N GLU A 36 16.04 1.92 -7.83
CA GLU A 36 15.33 2.25 -6.59
C GLU A 36 15.64 1.26 -5.46
N LYS A 37 15.89 -0.02 -5.79
CA LYS A 37 16.26 -1.09 -4.83
C LYS A 37 17.67 -0.92 -4.25
N GLU A 38 18.59 -0.28 -4.98
CA GLU A 38 19.97 -0.05 -4.52
C GLU A 38 20.03 0.71 -3.17
N ARG A 39 19.05 1.56 -2.87
CA ARG A 39 18.93 2.28 -1.59
C ARG A 39 18.76 1.36 -0.37
N TYR A 40 18.38 0.11 -0.60
CA TYR A 40 18.08 -0.87 0.44
C TYR A 40 19.13 -1.99 0.52
N LYS A 41 20.26 -1.87 -0.19
CA LYS A 41 21.29 -2.92 -0.26
C LYS A 41 21.92 -3.29 1.08
N ASP A 42 21.91 -2.36 2.03
CA ASP A 42 22.50 -2.54 3.36
C ASP A 42 21.53 -3.22 4.34
N LEU A 43 20.26 -3.38 3.96
CA LEU A 43 19.30 -4.17 4.73
C LEU A 43 19.63 -5.65 4.61
N ARG A 44 19.78 -6.29 5.76
CA ARG A 44 20.17 -7.71 5.85
C ARG A 44 18.98 -8.65 5.88
N GLU A 45 17.84 -8.19 6.37
CA GLU A 45 16.63 -9.00 6.50
C GLU A 45 15.77 -8.84 5.25
N GLU A 46 15.64 -9.91 4.45
CA GLU A 46 14.88 -9.89 3.18
C GLU A 46 13.42 -9.46 3.36
N LYS A 47 12.82 -9.74 4.53
CA LYS A 47 11.45 -9.31 4.84
C LYS A 47 11.31 -7.79 4.94
N ASP A 48 12.40 -7.06 5.18
CA ASP A 48 12.41 -5.61 5.36
C ASP A 48 12.82 -4.88 4.06
N ILE A 49 13.26 -5.62 3.04
CA ILE A 49 13.58 -5.05 1.73
C ILE A 49 12.27 -4.82 0.94
N PRO A 50 11.91 -3.57 0.62
CA PRO A 50 10.70 -3.29 -0.13
C PRO A 50 10.86 -3.75 -1.59
N THR A 51 9.74 -4.19 -2.17
CA THR A 51 9.70 -4.67 -3.57
C THR A 51 8.85 -3.78 -4.46
N HIS A 52 7.93 -3.02 -3.87
CA HIS A 52 6.95 -2.21 -4.57
C HIS A 52 6.89 -0.79 -4.00
N LYS A 53 6.53 0.15 -4.87
CA LYS A 53 6.11 1.50 -4.50
C LYS A 53 4.61 1.64 -4.72
N VAL A 54 3.92 2.11 -3.69
CA VAL A 54 2.49 2.42 -3.72
C VAL A 54 2.32 3.91 -3.55
N THR A 55 1.57 4.54 -4.45
CA THR A 55 1.31 5.98 -4.39
C THR A 55 -0.18 6.23 -4.46
N PHE A 56 -0.66 7.22 -3.73
CA PHE A 56 -2.06 7.61 -3.71
C PHE A 56 -2.20 9.04 -3.17
N TYR A 57 -3.37 9.63 -3.35
CA TYR A 57 -3.77 10.82 -2.60
C TYR A 57 -4.73 10.39 -1.51
N ASP A 58 -4.46 10.79 -0.27
CA ASP A 58 -5.52 10.88 0.74
C ASP A 58 -6.11 12.30 0.74
N PHE A 59 -7.12 12.55 1.58
CA PHE A 59 -7.78 13.86 1.62
C PHE A 59 -6.88 15.00 2.10
N GLU A 60 -5.67 14.69 2.60
CA GLU A 60 -4.74 15.66 3.13
C GLU A 60 -3.60 15.90 2.13
N PHE A 61 -2.93 14.83 1.66
CA PHE A 61 -1.71 14.94 0.85
C PHE A 61 -1.48 13.75 -0.12
N TYR A 62 -0.55 13.97 -1.05
CA TYR A 62 0.06 12.88 -1.82
C TYR A 62 0.93 12.00 -0.91
N GLN A 63 0.79 10.68 -1.04
CA GLN A 63 1.54 9.68 -0.29
C GLN A 63 2.32 8.79 -1.25
N ALA A 64 3.55 8.46 -0.88
CA ALA A 64 4.40 7.50 -1.56
C ALA A 64 5.01 6.55 -0.53
N LEU A 65 4.63 5.29 -0.59
CA LEU A 65 5.04 4.22 0.31
C LEU A 65 5.87 3.20 -0.45
N GLU A 66 6.94 2.70 0.15
CA GLU A 66 7.75 1.61 -0.40
C GLU A 66 7.71 0.44 0.58
N GLY A 67 7.28 -0.74 0.11
CA GLY A 67 7.04 -1.91 0.95
C GLY A 67 6.96 -3.21 0.14
N LYS A 68 6.60 -4.31 0.80
CA LYS A 68 6.44 -5.63 0.18
C LYS A 68 4.95 -5.97 0.06
N ILE A 69 4.52 -6.42 -1.11
CA ILE A 69 3.15 -6.93 -1.27
C ILE A 69 3.05 -8.27 -0.54
N LYS A 70 2.25 -8.30 0.53
CA LYS A 70 1.96 -9.51 1.31
C LYS A 70 0.78 -10.28 0.74
N GLU A 71 -0.23 -9.57 0.26
CA GLU A 71 -1.43 -10.15 -0.32
C GLU A 71 -1.97 -9.27 -1.45
N ASN A 72 -2.44 -9.88 -2.54
CA ASN A 72 -3.01 -9.18 -3.68
C ASN A 72 -4.17 -9.99 -4.29
N THR A 73 -5.35 -9.91 -3.68
CA THR A 73 -6.58 -10.61 -4.09
C THR A 73 -7.56 -9.64 -4.74
N PRO A 74 -8.60 -10.08 -5.48
CA PRO A 74 -9.60 -9.17 -6.03
C PRO A 74 -10.22 -8.21 -4.98
N GLU A 75 -10.30 -8.65 -3.72
CA GLU A 75 -10.94 -7.93 -2.61
C GLU A 75 -10.00 -6.95 -1.89
N LYS A 76 -8.70 -7.22 -1.86
CA LYS A 76 -7.75 -6.37 -1.13
C LYS A 76 -6.31 -6.47 -1.63
N LEU A 77 -5.53 -5.45 -1.29
CA LEU A 77 -4.08 -5.39 -1.44
C LEU A 77 -3.48 -5.07 -0.07
N ILE A 78 -2.49 -5.83 0.39
CA ILE A 78 -1.76 -5.57 1.63
C ILE A 78 -0.30 -5.27 1.30
N LEU A 79 0.14 -4.07 1.67
CA LEU A 79 1.54 -3.62 1.61
C LEU A 79 2.13 -3.66 3.03
N TYR A 80 3.10 -4.53 3.24
CA TYR A 80 3.89 -4.60 4.47
C TYR A 80 5.06 -3.61 4.41
N MET A 81 5.22 -2.82 5.47
CA MET A 81 6.19 -1.73 5.56
C MET A 81 7.35 -2.01 6.52
N GLY A 82 7.45 -3.24 7.07
CA GLY A 82 8.35 -3.53 8.19
C GLY A 82 7.69 -3.28 9.55
N GLU A 83 8.27 -3.84 10.61
CA GLU A 83 7.92 -3.56 12.02
C GLU A 83 6.41 -3.61 12.33
N ASP A 84 5.72 -4.67 11.89
CA ASP A 84 4.28 -4.86 12.08
C ASP A 84 3.40 -3.71 11.54
N LYS A 85 3.92 -2.91 10.62
CA LYS A 85 3.19 -1.83 9.95
C LYS A 85 2.72 -2.28 8.57
N GLU A 86 1.42 -2.15 8.32
CA GLU A 86 0.80 -2.55 7.06
C GLU A 86 -0.18 -1.50 6.56
N TYR A 87 -0.30 -1.39 5.24
CA TYR A 87 -1.38 -0.67 4.58
C TYR A 87 -2.22 -1.66 3.81
N GLU A 88 -3.51 -1.71 4.12
CA GLU A 88 -4.49 -2.46 3.38
C GLU A 88 -5.34 -1.52 2.52
N PHE A 89 -5.51 -1.89 1.25
CA PHE A 89 -6.36 -1.20 0.31
C PHE A 89 -7.48 -2.13 -0.13
N ARG A 90 -8.72 -1.64 -0.16
CA ARG A 90 -9.89 -2.38 -0.65
C ARG A 90 -10.66 -1.53 -1.67
N PRO A 91 -11.35 -2.13 -2.64
CA PRO A 91 -12.27 -1.40 -3.50
C PRO A 91 -13.31 -0.67 -2.65
N PHE A 92 -13.54 0.61 -2.94
CA PHE A 92 -14.65 1.33 -2.31
C PHE A 92 -15.97 0.82 -2.91
N LYS A 93 -16.80 0.21 -2.08
CA LYS A 93 -18.17 -0.16 -2.45
C LYS A 93 -19.10 0.87 -1.84
N LEU A 94 -19.83 1.61 -2.67
CA LEU A 94 -21.01 2.35 -2.20
C LEU A 94 -22.00 1.30 -1.68
N ALA A 95 -22.46 1.46 -0.44
CA ALA A 95 -23.67 0.76 -0.03
C ALA A 95 -24.78 1.26 -0.97
N MET A 96 -25.31 0.37 -1.79
CA MET A 96 -26.57 0.62 -2.47
C MET A 96 -27.66 0.17 -1.51
N ASP A 97 -28.43 1.13 -1.02
CA ASP A 97 -29.67 0.89 -0.26
C ASP A 97 -30.75 0.26 -1.17
#